data_AF-A0A142YNF0-F1
#
_entry.id   AF-A0A142YNF0-F1
#
_cell.length_a   1.000
_cell.length_b   1.000
_cell.length_c   1.000
_cell.angle_alpha   90.00
_cell.angle_beta   90.00
_cell.angle_gamma   90.00
#
_symmetry.space_group_name_H-M   'P 1'
#
loop_
_entity.id
_entity.type
_entity.pdbx_description
1 polymer ?
#
loop_
_entity_poly.entity_id
_entity_poly.type
_entity_poly.pdbx_seq_one_letter_code
_entity_poly.pdbx_strand_id
1 'polypeptide(L)'
;MSLIQNGSMRFLGLASAICGLAGLAFGDEAMVRGRVVDERGEPVAGAAVGWFWRANGSGKGPDGRPLDLNVPENVQEFWGNLGRMEPSGRDSDQAESGPDGRFAIRAGGRRHVLMAMDRDRKRGGCAVLPKGGETAPVEIRIGPTAVLRGSLSVPGAGDEAAWTHVYLNFPEDPVRPLASTRLVSCGSFKSKFAMSLPPGRYVLQGYNETLDARLDPDREVVIPPGATEVDLGVLALSRERARPEADFRRYQESSAWIDVERRFGKPAPEWSATDARGVPKGVRVQDFRGKWLLIYFWGFECAPCLGTDLPALARFYEERRADRDRFEVVAVCVAGEGDPASMAEVDHKLTNIVEHAWGGKVLPFPIILDASYRSMENFGVATMGPVLVDPTGNLMKGGRTELADKLDEAAKRTSR
;
A
#
# COMPACT_ATOMS: atom_id res chain seq x y z
N MET A 1 -38.37 -19.53 -3.61
CA MET A 1 -39.17 -18.61 -2.76
C MET A 1 -38.87 -19.00 -1.32
N SER A 2 -38.35 -18.04 -0.54
CA SER A 2 -37.93 -18.14 0.87
C SER A 2 -36.60 -18.86 1.18
N LEU A 3 -35.47 -18.16 0.93
CA LEU A 3 -34.23 -18.16 1.75
C LEU A 3 -33.23 -17.17 1.13
N ILE A 4 -33.66 -15.91 1.00
CA ILE A 4 -32.78 -14.76 0.71
C ILE A 4 -33.29 -13.62 1.59
N GLN A 5 -32.94 -13.66 2.87
CA GLN A 5 -33.06 -12.52 3.78
C GLN A 5 -32.20 -12.82 5.01
N ASN A 6 -31.30 -11.89 5.32
CA ASN A 6 -30.33 -11.86 6.42
C ASN A 6 -28.89 -12.26 6.07
N GLY A 7 -28.30 -11.44 5.21
CA GLY A 7 -26.86 -11.21 5.15
C GLY A 7 -26.67 -9.79 4.67
N SER A 8 -26.69 -8.83 5.59
CA SER A 8 -26.44 -7.42 5.30
C SER A 8 -24.97 -7.28 4.86
N MET A 9 -24.73 -7.49 3.58
CA MET A 9 -23.48 -7.17 2.89
C MET A 9 -23.37 -5.65 2.87
N ARG A 10 -22.81 -5.08 3.95
CA ARG A 10 -22.37 -3.69 3.96
C ARG A 10 -21.15 -3.61 3.06
N PHE A 11 -21.38 -3.35 1.77
CA PHE A 11 -20.37 -2.72 0.93
C PHE A 11 -20.00 -1.40 1.62
N LEU A 12 -18.82 -1.34 2.24
CA LEU A 12 -18.22 -0.05 2.58
C LEU A 12 -17.89 0.63 1.24
N GLY A 13 -18.83 1.45 0.78
CA GLY A 13 -18.54 2.52 -0.14
C GLY A 13 -17.49 3.40 0.50
N LEU A 14 -16.26 3.36 -0.03
CA LEU A 14 -15.25 4.36 0.24
C LEU A 14 -15.67 5.65 -0.50
N ALA A 15 -16.68 6.31 0.06
CA ALA A 15 -17.11 7.63 -0.36
C ALA A 15 -16.07 8.66 0.05
N SER A 16 -15.71 9.50 -0.91
CA SER A 16 -14.86 10.68 -0.82
C SER A 16 -14.94 11.42 0.52
N ALA A 17 -13.86 11.40 1.29
CA ALA A 17 -13.60 12.43 2.29
C ALA A 17 -12.93 13.62 1.59
N ILE A 18 -13.75 14.60 1.21
CA ILE A 18 -13.30 15.94 0.84
C ILE A 18 -12.73 16.59 2.11
N CYS A 19 -11.41 16.70 2.20
CA CYS A 19 -10.76 17.62 3.13
C CYS A 19 -10.38 18.88 2.34
N GLY A 20 -11.18 19.92 2.51
CA GLY A 20 -10.79 21.27 2.13
C GLY A 20 -9.82 21.82 3.17
N LEU A 21 -8.59 22.11 2.75
CA LEU A 21 -7.69 23.05 3.41
C LEU A 21 -6.81 23.72 2.35
N ALA A 22 -7.01 25.04 2.24
CA ALA A 22 -6.15 26.11 1.75
C ALA A 22 -5.20 25.84 0.56
N GLY A 23 -5.36 26.66 -0.48
CA GLY A 23 -4.60 26.57 -1.71
C GLY A 23 -3.10 26.71 -1.50
N LEU A 24 -2.39 25.65 -1.85
CA LEU A 24 -1.03 25.71 -2.37
C LEU A 24 -1.16 25.60 -3.89
N ALA A 25 -0.58 26.57 -4.60
CA ALA A 25 -0.53 26.57 -6.05
C ALA A 25 -0.01 25.22 -6.56
N PHE A 26 -0.84 24.49 -7.32
CA PHE A 26 -0.42 23.29 -8.02
C PHE A 26 0.58 23.69 -9.10
N GLY A 27 1.87 23.45 -8.84
CA GLY A 27 2.91 23.52 -9.87
C GLY A 27 2.64 22.51 -10.97
N ASP A 28 3.10 22.82 -12.19
CA ASP A 28 3.00 21.97 -13.39
C ASP A 28 3.16 20.49 -13.04
N GLU A 29 2.13 19.70 -13.31
CA GLU A 29 2.14 18.27 -12.98
C GLU A 29 3.24 17.60 -13.82
N ALA A 30 4.23 17.00 -13.14
CA ALA A 30 5.31 16.31 -13.83
C ALA A 30 4.76 15.25 -14.80
N MET A 31 5.16 15.33 -16.07
CA MET A 31 4.71 14.45 -17.14
C MET A 31 5.83 13.48 -17.54
N VAL A 32 5.49 12.21 -17.69
CA VAL A 32 6.33 11.23 -18.37
C VAL A 32 5.99 11.27 -19.86
N ARG A 33 7.00 11.45 -20.69
CA ARG A 33 6.85 11.48 -22.15
C ARG A 33 7.55 10.28 -22.75
N GLY A 34 7.03 9.75 -23.84
CA GLY A 34 7.64 8.58 -24.44
C GLY A 34 7.11 8.25 -25.82
N ARG A 35 7.54 7.09 -26.31
CA ARG A 35 7.11 6.52 -27.58
C ARG A 35 6.79 5.04 -27.43
N VAL A 36 5.72 4.59 -28.06
CA VAL A 36 5.42 3.17 -28.26
C VAL A 36 5.88 2.77 -29.65
N VAL A 37 6.66 1.71 -29.73
CA VAL A 37 7.24 1.18 -30.97
C VAL A 37 7.07 -0.33 -31.05
N ASP A 38 7.02 -0.88 -32.25
CA ASP A 38 6.97 -2.32 -32.47
C ASP A 38 8.36 -2.97 -32.36
N GLU A 39 8.45 -4.27 -32.63
CA GLU A 39 9.71 -5.03 -32.58
C GLU A 39 10.80 -4.51 -33.54
N ARG A 40 10.42 -3.78 -34.60
CA ARG A 40 11.33 -3.19 -35.59
C ARG A 40 11.72 -1.75 -35.27
N GLY A 41 11.11 -1.15 -34.24
CA GLY A 41 11.30 0.27 -33.91
C GLY A 41 10.32 1.20 -34.62
N GLU A 42 9.35 0.66 -35.35
CA GLU A 42 8.35 1.47 -36.04
C GLU A 42 7.29 1.96 -35.06
N PRO A 43 6.72 3.16 -35.25
CA PRO A 43 5.81 3.75 -34.28
C PRO A 43 4.46 3.02 -34.27
N VAL A 44 3.93 2.77 -33.07
CA VAL A 44 2.60 2.16 -32.91
C VAL A 44 1.62 3.23 -32.47
N ALA A 45 0.65 3.53 -33.33
CA ALA A 45 -0.45 4.45 -33.04
C ALA A 45 -1.59 3.75 -32.29
N GLY A 46 -2.27 4.49 -31.42
CA GLY A 46 -3.45 4.00 -30.70
C GLY A 46 -3.16 2.94 -29.64
N ALA A 47 -1.91 2.82 -29.20
CA ALA A 47 -1.54 1.94 -28.10
C ALA A 47 -1.95 2.61 -26.78
N ALA A 48 -2.67 1.86 -25.94
CA ALA A 48 -3.00 2.30 -24.59
C ALA A 48 -1.79 2.14 -23.69
N VAL A 49 -1.49 3.15 -22.88
CA VAL A 49 -0.37 3.21 -21.95
C VAL A 49 -0.95 3.50 -20.56
N GLY A 50 -0.54 2.72 -19.55
CA GLY A 50 -1.05 2.89 -18.21
C GLY A 50 -0.10 2.36 -17.14
N TRP A 51 -0.23 2.94 -15.94
CA TRP A 51 0.51 2.50 -14.75
C TRP A 51 -0.07 1.25 -14.09
N PHE A 52 -1.35 1.00 -14.32
CA PHE A 52 -2.10 -0.10 -13.73
C PHE A 52 -3.20 -0.55 -14.68
N TRP A 53 -3.44 -1.85 -14.73
CA TRP A 53 -4.33 -2.49 -15.68
C TRP A 53 -5.29 -3.43 -14.97
N ARG A 54 -6.52 -3.52 -15.48
CA ARG A 54 -7.51 -4.51 -15.05
C ARG A 54 -7.69 -5.54 -16.14
N ALA A 55 -7.76 -6.80 -15.74
CA ALA A 55 -8.09 -7.92 -16.62
C ALA A 55 -9.58 -8.32 -16.52
N ASN A 56 -10.43 -7.36 -16.14
CA ASN A 56 -11.90 -7.49 -16.08
C ASN A 56 -12.60 -6.45 -16.96
N GLY A 57 -11.87 -5.80 -17.87
CA GLY A 57 -12.37 -4.73 -18.72
C GLY A 57 -12.44 -3.37 -18.04
N SER A 58 -13.06 -2.42 -18.75
CA SER A 58 -13.07 -1.00 -18.38
C SER A 58 -14.05 -0.67 -17.25
N GLY A 59 -14.95 -1.59 -16.90
CA GLY A 59 -16.08 -1.32 -16.01
C GLY A 59 -17.18 -0.48 -16.65
N LYS A 60 -17.17 -0.37 -17.99
CA LYS A 60 -18.24 0.25 -18.77
C LYS A 60 -19.14 -0.82 -19.36
N GLY A 61 -20.45 -0.60 -19.33
CA GLY A 61 -21.44 -1.46 -19.96
C GLY A 61 -21.44 -1.34 -21.49
N PRO A 62 -22.30 -2.10 -22.19
CA PRO A 62 -22.40 -2.07 -23.65
C PRO A 62 -22.74 -0.70 -24.25
N ASP A 63 -23.37 0.18 -23.46
CA ASP A 63 -23.70 1.55 -23.81
C ASP A 63 -22.53 2.55 -23.62
N GLY A 64 -21.37 2.06 -23.17
CA GLY A 64 -20.17 2.84 -22.90
C GLY A 64 -20.22 3.62 -21.58
N ARG A 65 -21.27 3.49 -20.77
CA ARG A 65 -21.39 4.15 -19.47
C ARG A 65 -20.78 3.30 -18.36
N PRO A 66 -20.25 3.92 -17.29
CA PRO A 66 -19.79 3.17 -16.12
C PRO A 66 -20.91 2.30 -15.52
N LEU A 67 -20.60 1.05 -15.20
CA LEU A 67 -21.49 0.14 -14.49
C LEU A 67 -21.73 0.64 -13.06
N ASP A 68 -22.98 0.60 -12.59
CA ASP A 68 -23.30 0.80 -11.17
C ASP A 68 -23.00 -0.48 -10.38
N LEU A 69 -21.88 -0.49 -9.67
CA LEU A 69 -21.42 -1.65 -8.89
C LEU A 69 -22.18 -1.85 -7.57
N ASN A 70 -23.24 -1.09 -7.31
CA ASN A 70 -24.20 -1.42 -6.25
C ASN A 70 -25.30 -2.39 -6.72
N VAL A 71 -25.38 -2.63 -8.03
CA VAL A 71 -26.33 -3.58 -8.64
C VAL A 71 -25.63 -4.94 -8.78
N PRO A 72 -26.13 -6.02 -8.14
CA PRO A 72 -25.47 -7.33 -8.16
C PRO A 72 -25.19 -7.88 -9.56
N GLU A 73 -26.10 -7.66 -10.51
CA GLU A 73 -25.96 -8.10 -11.90
C GLU A 73 -24.77 -7.43 -12.58
N ASN A 74 -24.60 -6.13 -12.37
CA ASN A 74 -23.45 -5.36 -12.90
C ASN A 74 -22.14 -5.82 -12.27
N VAL A 75 -22.15 -6.19 -10.99
CA VAL A 75 -20.98 -6.75 -10.30
C VAL A 75 -20.60 -8.10 -10.92
N GLN A 76 -21.58 -8.97 -11.18
CA GLN A 76 -21.36 -10.25 -11.86
C GLN A 76 -20.87 -10.06 -13.30
N GLU A 77 -21.46 -9.12 -14.05
CA GLU A 77 -21.03 -8.78 -15.41
C GLU A 77 -19.58 -8.29 -15.43
N PHE A 78 -19.25 -7.34 -14.55
CA PHE A 78 -17.91 -6.77 -14.47
C PHE A 78 -16.85 -7.85 -14.19
N TRP A 79 -17.03 -8.63 -13.12
CA TRP A 79 -16.09 -9.68 -12.75
C TRP A 79 -16.12 -10.90 -13.69
N GLY A 80 -17.15 -11.01 -14.54
CA GLY A 80 -17.26 -12.04 -15.58
C GLY A 80 -16.39 -11.80 -16.82
N ASN A 81 -15.91 -10.57 -17.05
CA ASN A 81 -15.09 -10.17 -18.19
C ASN A 81 -13.61 -10.62 -18.09
N LEU A 82 -13.38 -11.89 -17.75
CA LEU A 82 -12.06 -12.44 -17.45
C LEU A 82 -11.07 -12.28 -18.61
N GLY A 83 -9.86 -11.79 -18.33
CA GLY A 83 -8.79 -11.61 -19.31
C GLY A 83 -8.92 -10.36 -20.19
N ARG A 84 -9.99 -9.57 -20.04
CA ARG A 84 -10.18 -8.35 -20.84
C ARG A 84 -9.29 -7.24 -20.31
N MET A 85 -8.17 -6.98 -20.99
CA MET A 85 -7.15 -6.02 -20.56
C MET A 85 -7.53 -4.57 -20.89
N GLU A 86 -7.65 -3.73 -19.85
CA GLU A 86 -7.82 -2.28 -20.00
C GLU A 86 -6.97 -1.52 -18.97
N PRO A 87 -6.41 -0.35 -19.33
CA PRO A 87 -5.82 0.55 -18.35
C PRO A 87 -6.89 0.97 -17.33
N SER A 88 -6.46 1.22 -16.10
CA SER A 88 -7.34 1.58 -15.00
C SER A 88 -6.78 2.74 -14.21
N GLY A 89 -7.67 3.61 -13.74
CA GLY A 89 -7.32 4.83 -13.02
C GLY A 89 -8.19 5.98 -13.50
N ARG A 90 -7.79 7.20 -13.15
CA ARG A 90 -8.37 8.41 -13.76
C ARG A 90 -7.84 8.56 -15.18
N ASP A 91 -8.48 9.41 -15.98
CA ASP A 91 -7.99 9.71 -17.33
C ASP A 91 -6.54 10.24 -17.34
N SER A 92 -6.10 10.90 -16.26
CA SER A 92 -4.71 11.34 -16.08
C SER A 92 -3.71 10.21 -15.78
N ASP A 93 -4.19 9.04 -15.36
CA ASP A 93 -3.38 7.86 -15.06
C ASP A 93 -3.20 6.93 -16.28
N GLN A 94 -3.66 7.35 -17.45
CA GLN A 94 -3.59 6.62 -18.71
C GLN A 94 -3.32 7.55 -19.90
N ALA A 95 -2.81 7.00 -20.99
CA ALA A 95 -2.58 7.72 -22.24
C ALA A 95 -2.80 6.82 -23.46
N GLU A 96 -2.97 7.43 -24.63
CA GLU A 96 -2.97 6.73 -25.92
C GLU A 96 -1.86 7.31 -26.81
N SER A 97 -1.13 6.46 -27.50
CA SER A 97 -0.07 6.91 -28.42
C SER A 97 -0.65 7.53 -29.69
N GLY A 98 -0.05 8.63 -30.13
CA GLY A 98 -0.39 9.31 -31.39
C GLY A 98 0.11 8.56 -32.64
N PRO A 99 -0.15 9.11 -33.84
CA PRO A 99 0.29 8.52 -35.11
C PRO A 99 1.79 8.27 -35.22
N ASP A 100 2.59 9.08 -34.54
CA ASP A 100 4.05 8.96 -34.48
C ASP A 100 4.52 8.12 -33.28
N GLY A 101 3.62 7.39 -32.63
CA GLY A 101 3.86 6.56 -31.46
C GLY A 101 4.06 7.33 -30.15
N ARG A 102 4.07 8.68 -30.17
CA ARG A 102 4.35 9.45 -28.95
C ARG A 102 3.17 9.44 -28.00
N PHE A 103 3.47 9.46 -26.70
CA PHE A 103 2.48 9.64 -25.64
C PHE A 103 3.01 10.58 -24.56
N ALA A 104 2.09 11.10 -23.75
CA ALA A 104 2.39 11.81 -22.52
C ALA A 104 1.40 11.36 -21.44
N ILE A 105 1.90 11.00 -20.27
CA ILE A 105 1.12 10.53 -19.13
C ILE A 105 1.58 11.22 -17.86
N ARG A 106 0.68 11.52 -16.93
CA ARG A 106 1.06 12.14 -15.65
C ARG A 106 1.95 11.17 -14.86
N ALA A 107 2.97 11.71 -14.17
CA ALA A 107 3.81 10.92 -13.29
C ALA A 107 2.96 10.15 -12.26
N GLY A 108 3.16 8.83 -12.20
CA GLY A 108 2.33 7.91 -11.40
C GLY A 108 2.61 7.93 -9.89
N GLY A 109 3.28 8.98 -9.38
CA GLY A 109 3.72 9.10 -7.99
C GLY A 109 4.74 8.02 -7.63
N ARG A 110 4.31 7.01 -6.86
CA ARG A 110 5.14 5.87 -6.44
C ARG A 110 5.24 4.77 -7.50
N ARG A 111 4.54 4.89 -8.63
CA ARG A 111 4.60 3.92 -9.73
C ARG A 111 5.74 4.28 -10.67
N HIS A 112 6.50 3.27 -11.08
CA HIS A 112 7.70 3.45 -11.88
C HIS A 112 7.77 2.47 -13.07
N VAL A 113 6.70 1.71 -13.32
CA VAL A 113 6.60 0.82 -14.48
C VAL A 113 5.36 1.19 -15.28
N LEU A 114 5.57 1.40 -16.57
CA LEU A 114 4.50 1.58 -17.56
C LEU A 114 4.34 0.31 -18.35
N MET A 115 3.09 -0.06 -18.63
CA MET A 115 2.78 -1.05 -19.65
C MET A 115 2.02 -0.38 -20.79
N ALA A 116 2.40 -0.70 -22.02
CA ALA A 116 1.66 -0.35 -23.22
C ALA A 116 1.09 -1.60 -23.87
N MET A 117 -0.10 -1.51 -24.44
CA MET A 117 -0.68 -2.55 -25.30
C MET A 117 -1.28 -1.93 -26.56
N ASP A 118 -1.22 -2.64 -27.69
CA ASP A 118 -1.88 -2.21 -28.91
C ASP A 118 -3.41 -2.21 -28.78
N ARG A 119 -4.10 -1.61 -29.76
CA ARG A 119 -5.56 -1.45 -29.75
C ARG A 119 -6.31 -2.77 -29.60
N ASP A 120 -5.75 -3.85 -30.15
CA ASP A 120 -6.34 -5.20 -30.11
C ASP A 120 -5.94 -6.00 -28.86
N ARG A 121 -5.09 -5.44 -27.98
CA ARG A 121 -4.57 -6.09 -26.76
C ARG A 121 -3.84 -7.41 -27.02
N LYS A 122 -3.19 -7.53 -28.18
CA LYS A 122 -2.43 -8.73 -28.60
C LYS A 122 -0.92 -8.53 -28.51
N ARG A 123 -0.48 -7.28 -28.57
CA ARG A 123 0.92 -6.90 -28.37
C ARG A 123 1.03 -5.98 -27.17
N GLY A 124 2.07 -6.16 -26.39
CA GLY A 124 2.34 -5.35 -25.23
C GLY A 124 3.81 -5.31 -24.87
N GLY A 125 4.16 -4.41 -23.96
CA GLY A 125 5.52 -4.19 -23.50
C GLY A 125 5.53 -3.34 -22.25
N CYS A 126 6.56 -3.52 -21.43
CA CYS A 126 6.75 -2.76 -20.20
C CYS A 126 8.03 -1.93 -20.27
N ALA A 127 8.02 -0.77 -19.62
CA ALA A 127 9.21 0.03 -19.39
C ALA A 127 9.30 0.46 -17.93
N VAL A 128 10.46 0.17 -17.33
CA VAL A 128 10.82 0.60 -15.98
C VAL A 128 11.50 1.95 -16.10
N LEU A 129 10.93 2.98 -15.50
CA LEU A 129 11.53 4.31 -15.47
C LEU A 129 12.79 4.27 -14.60
N PRO A 130 13.90 4.93 -14.96
CA PRO A 130 15.09 4.98 -14.09
C PRO A 130 14.84 5.86 -12.86
N LYS A 131 15.42 5.49 -11.71
CA LYS A 131 15.33 6.28 -10.47
C LYS A 131 15.98 7.65 -10.68
N GLY A 132 15.27 8.73 -10.37
CA GLY A 132 15.73 10.11 -10.61
C GLY A 132 15.57 10.59 -12.05
N GLY A 133 15.03 9.75 -12.95
CA GLY A 133 14.73 10.08 -14.35
C GLY A 133 13.24 9.95 -14.66
N GLU A 134 12.37 10.25 -13.69
CA GLU A 134 10.93 10.08 -13.80
C GLU A 134 10.27 10.95 -14.89
N THR A 135 10.99 11.93 -15.44
CA THR A 135 10.56 12.76 -16.58
C THR A 135 11.36 12.49 -17.87
N ALA A 136 12.34 11.59 -17.83
CA ALA A 136 13.15 11.25 -18.99
C ALA A 136 12.26 10.58 -20.07
N PRO A 137 12.53 10.84 -21.37
CA PRO A 137 11.82 10.15 -22.43
C PRO A 137 11.97 8.64 -22.32
N VAL A 138 10.85 7.93 -22.38
CA VAL A 138 10.82 6.45 -22.32
C VAL A 138 10.38 5.86 -23.65
N GLU A 139 11.03 4.79 -24.08
CA GLU A 139 10.57 3.98 -25.21
C GLU A 139 9.97 2.67 -24.69
N ILE A 140 8.75 2.36 -25.11
CA ILE A 140 8.08 1.09 -24.82
C ILE A 140 8.02 0.28 -26.10
N ARG A 141 8.84 -0.77 -26.19
CA ARG A 141 8.80 -1.73 -27.29
C ARG A 141 7.73 -2.78 -27.01
N ILE A 142 6.76 -2.91 -27.91
CA ILE A 142 5.68 -3.91 -27.79
C ILE A 142 5.90 -5.07 -28.74
N GLY A 143 5.60 -6.27 -28.26
CA GLY A 143 5.64 -7.52 -29.02
C GLY A 143 4.52 -8.47 -28.56
N PRO A 144 4.46 -9.71 -29.07
CA PRO A 144 3.41 -10.66 -28.71
C PRO A 144 3.30 -10.89 -27.19
N THR A 145 2.07 -10.90 -26.67
CA THR A 145 1.79 -11.23 -25.27
C THR A 145 1.41 -12.71 -25.10
N ALA A 146 1.62 -13.24 -23.90
CA ALA A 146 1.08 -14.53 -23.49
C ALA A 146 -0.15 -14.37 -22.60
N VAL A 147 -1.12 -15.28 -22.70
CA VAL A 147 -2.20 -15.36 -21.71
C VAL A 147 -1.70 -16.11 -20.48
N LEU A 148 -1.58 -15.43 -19.35
CA LEU A 148 -1.39 -16.07 -18.05
C LEU A 148 -2.76 -16.44 -17.48
N ARG A 149 -2.96 -17.70 -17.10
CA ARG A 149 -4.21 -18.16 -16.48
C ARG A 149 -4.01 -19.14 -15.34
N GLY A 150 -5.08 -19.34 -14.57
CA GLY A 150 -5.16 -20.36 -13.53
C GLY A 150 -6.44 -20.23 -12.71
N SER A 151 -6.52 -20.98 -11.62
CA SER A 151 -7.58 -20.86 -10.64
C SER A 151 -7.06 -20.91 -9.21
N LEU A 152 -7.86 -20.43 -8.28
CA LEU A 152 -7.59 -20.45 -6.85
C LEU A 152 -8.47 -21.52 -6.19
N SER A 153 -7.91 -22.29 -5.27
CA SER A 153 -8.66 -23.18 -4.39
C SER A 153 -8.74 -22.54 -3.01
N VAL A 154 -9.96 -22.27 -2.54
CA VAL A 154 -10.20 -21.56 -1.27
C VAL A 154 -10.50 -22.58 -0.17
N PRO A 155 -9.74 -22.60 0.94
CA PRO A 155 -9.88 -23.61 1.99
C PRO A 155 -11.18 -23.46 2.78
N GLY A 156 -12.01 -24.50 2.72
CA GLY A 156 -13.30 -24.55 3.40
C GLY A 156 -14.40 -23.74 2.72
N ALA A 157 -14.18 -23.29 1.47
CA ALA A 157 -15.29 -22.90 0.62
C ALA A 157 -16.09 -24.15 0.23
N GLY A 158 -17.42 -24.11 0.39
CA GLY A 158 -18.31 -25.10 -0.21
C GLY A 158 -18.50 -24.86 -1.71
N ASP A 159 -19.62 -25.31 -2.28
CA ASP A 159 -19.92 -25.11 -3.71
C ASP A 159 -20.20 -23.64 -4.10
N GLU A 160 -20.43 -22.76 -3.12
CA GLU A 160 -20.54 -21.32 -3.38
C GLU A 160 -19.16 -20.73 -3.66
N ALA A 161 -18.98 -20.32 -4.92
CA ALA A 161 -17.74 -19.74 -5.39
C ALA A 161 -17.53 -18.35 -4.77
N ALA A 162 -16.79 -18.33 -3.66
CA ALA A 162 -16.40 -17.10 -2.99
C ALA A 162 -15.61 -16.20 -3.95
N TRP A 163 -15.80 -14.89 -3.86
CA TRP A 163 -15.08 -13.94 -4.68
C TRP A 163 -13.58 -14.01 -4.39
N THR A 164 -12.77 -14.13 -5.43
CA THR A 164 -11.31 -14.14 -5.32
C THR A 164 -10.72 -13.05 -6.17
N HIS A 165 -9.51 -12.62 -5.81
CA HIS A 165 -8.82 -11.59 -6.54
C HIS A 165 -7.33 -11.85 -6.57
N VAL A 166 -6.71 -11.56 -7.71
CA VAL A 166 -5.26 -11.63 -7.89
C VAL A 166 -4.70 -10.27 -8.27
N TYR A 167 -3.51 -9.99 -7.77
CA TYR A 167 -2.66 -8.91 -8.25
C TYR A 167 -1.41 -9.52 -8.88
N LEU A 168 -1.02 -8.98 -10.02
CA LEU A 168 0.29 -9.25 -10.60
C LEU A 168 1.17 -8.03 -10.41
N ASN A 169 2.33 -8.26 -9.81
CA ASN A 169 3.31 -7.26 -9.49
C ASN A 169 4.60 -7.52 -10.27
N PHE A 170 5.40 -6.49 -10.48
CA PHE A 170 6.83 -6.68 -10.75
C PHE A 170 7.53 -7.22 -9.48
N PRO A 171 8.66 -7.91 -9.63
CA PRO A 171 9.55 -8.17 -8.51
C PRO A 171 9.91 -6.88 -7.78
N GLU A 172 10.21 -7.00 -6.49
CA GLU A 172 10.66 -5.85 -5.70
C GLU A 172 11.91 -5.21 -6.31
N ASP A 173 11.93 -3.87 -6.31
CA ASP A 173 13.08 -3.09 -6.72
C ASP A 173 13.87 -2.66 -5.47
N PRO A 174 15.06 -3.24 -5.22
CA PRO A 174 15.83 -2.92 -4.01
C PRO A 174 16.22 -1.44 -3.95
N VAL A 175 16.37 -0.75 -5.09
CA VAL A 175 16.71 0.68 -5.11
C VAL A 175 15.49 1.60 -4.97
N ARG A 176 14.28 1.02 -4.98
CA ARG A 176 12.99 1.71 -4.78
C ARG A 176 12.08 0.93 -3.82
N PRO A 177 12.49 0.75 -2.55
CA PRO A 177 11.77 -0.09 -1.58
C PRO A 177 10.37 0.42 -1.22
N LEU A 178 10.02 1.67 -1.55
CA LEU A 178 8.71 2.28 -1.28
C LEU A 178 7.83 2.42 -2.52
N ALA A 179 8.36 2.07 -3.70
CA ALA A 179 7.64 2.19 -4.95
C ALA A 179 6.63 1.05 -5.11
N SER A 180 5.50 1.36 -5.74
CA SER A 180 4.52 0.33 -6.04
C SER A 180 5.00 -0.52 -7.21
N THR A 181 4.95 -1.84 -7.04
CA THR A 181 5.25 -2.84 -8.06
C THR A 181 4.00 -3.34 -8.78
N ARG A 182 2.81 -2.91 -8.33
CA ARG A 182 1.52 -3.44 -8.77
C ARG A 182 1.18 -3.01 -10.19
N LEU A 183 0.95 -3.99 -11.07
CA LEU A 183 0.72 -3.77 -12.50
C LEU A 183 -0.68 -4.17 -12.95
N VAL A 184 -1.12 -5.39 -12.64
CA VAL A 184 -2.40 -5.92 -13.14
C VAL A 184 -3.25 -6.42 -11.98
N SER A 185 -4.56 -6.30 -12.09
CA SER A 185 -5.50 -7.04 -11.25
C SER A 185 -6.51 -7.85 -12.03
N CYS A 186 -6.99 -8.92 -11.40
CA CYS A 186 -8.08 -9.75 -11.92
C CYS A 186 -8.93 -10.29 -10.76
N GLY A 187 -10.22 -9.98 -10.72
CA GLY A 187 -11.19 -10.55 -9.79
C GLY A 187 -12.11 -11.57 -10.44
N SER A 188 -12.69 -12.48 -9.65
CA SER A 188 -13.57 -13.52 -10.15
C SER A 188 -14.41 -14.17 -9.05
N PHE A 189 -15.71 -14.36 -9.33
CA PHE A 189 -16.60 -15.24 -8.58
C PHE A 189 -16.52 -16.71 -9.04
N LYS A 190 -15.61 -17.07 -9.93
CA LYS A 190 -15.40 -18.47 -10.35
C LYS A 190 -14.05 -19.00 -9.88
N SER A 191 -13.37 -18.25 -9.02
CA SER A 191 -12.00 -18.52 -8.60
C SER A 191 -11.02 -18.70 -9.77
N LYS A 192 -11.26 -18.05 -10.92
CA LYS A 192 -10.38 -18.11 -12.09
C LYS A 192 -9.74 -16.76 -12.33
N PHE A 193 -8.52 -16.76 -12.85
CA PHE A 193 -7.87 -15.55 -13.35
C PHE A 193 -7.34 -15.79 -14.76
N ALA A 194 -7.37 -14.73 -15.58
CA ALA A 194 -6.69 -14.69 -16.86
C ALA A 194 -6.24 -13.25 -17.12
N MET A 195 -5.08 -13.06 -17.74
CA MET A 195 -4.55 -11.76 -18.15
C MET A 195 -3.51 -11.91 -19.25
N SER A 196 -3.50 -10.99 -20.23
CA SER A 196 -2.48 -10.96 -21.28
C SER A 196 -1.30 -10.12 -20.84
N LEU A 197 -0.09 -10.69 -20.89
CA LEU A 197 1.12 -10.06 -20.37
C LEU A 197 2.27 -10.12 -21.39
N PRO A 198 3.11 -9.07 -21.46
CA PRO A 198 4.36 -9.17 -22.18
C PRO A 198 5.34 -10.12 -21.48
N PRO A 199 6.35 -10.65 -22.21
CA PRO A 199 7.42 -11.43 -21.62
C PRO A 199 8.08 -10.72 -20.44
N GLY A 200 8.39 -11.45 -19.37
CA GLY A 200 8.94 -10.86 -18.15
C GLY A 200 8.83 -11.75 -16.93
N ARG A 201 9.37 -11.25 -15.81
CA ARG A 201 9.23 -11.84 -14.48
C ARG A 201 8.23 -11.05 -13.68
N TYR A 202 7.38 -11.75 -12.94
CA TYR A 202 6.29 -11.19 -12.17
C TYR A 202 6.11 -11.96 -10.86
N VAL A 203 5.38 -11.35 -9.93
CA VAL A 203 4.97 -11.95 -8.66
C VAL A 203 3.45 -11.88 -8.56
N LEU A 204 2.81 -13.04 -8.48
CA LEU A 204 1.36 -13.18 -8.35
C LEU A 204 0.97 -13.29 -6.88
N GLN A 205 0.16 -12.33 -6.45
CA GLN A 205 -0.57 -12.32 -5.19
C GLN A 205 -2.00 -12.77 -5.44
N GLY A 206 -2.59 -13.52 -4.53
CA GLY A 206 -3.97 -13.98 -4.64
C GLY A 206 -4.63 -14.07 -3.28
N TYR A 207 -5.88 -13.63 -3.17
CA TYR A 207 -6.61 -13.65 -1.91
C TYR A 207 -8.11 -13.85 -2.09
N ASN A 208 -8.74 -14.21 -0.98
CA ASN A 208 -10.17 -14.27 -0.74
C ASN A 208 -10.45 -13.56 0.58
N GLU A 209 -11.25 -12.50 0.50
CA GLU A 209 -11.59 -11.67 1.65
C GLU A 209 -12.56 -12.38 2.61
N THR A 210 -13.52 -13.14 2.08
CA THR A 210 -14.59 -13.76 2.88
C THR A 210 -14.10 -14.80 3.88
N LEU A 211 -13.12 -15.61 3.51
CA LEU A 211 -12.55 -16.68 4.32
C LEU A 211 -11.15 -16.36 4.84
N ASP A 212 -10.71 -15.10 4.67
CA ASP A 212 -9.41 -14.61 5.11
C ASP A 212 -8.29 -15.56 4.65
N ALA A 213 -8.21 -15.78 3.35
CA ALA A 213 -7.31 -16.75 2.73
C ALA A 213 -6.49 -16.11 1.61
N ARG A 214 -5.24 -16.50 1.49
CA ARG A 214 -4.27 -15.89 0.56
C ARG A 214 -3.26 -16.91 0.03
N LEU A 215 -2.58 -16.57 -1.07
CA LEU A 215 -1.38 -17.27 -1.50
C LEU A 215 -0.26 -16.95 -0.52
N ASP A 216 0.35 -17.98 0.05
CA ASP A 216 1.49 -17.85 0.96
C ASP A 216 2.43 -19.05 0.74
N PRO A 217 3.65 -18.83 0.20
CA PRO A 217 4.17 -17.55 -0.26
C PRO A 217 3.49 -17.07 -1.56
N ASP A 218 3.72 -15.80 -1.90
CA ASP A 218 3.43 -15.27 -3.24
C ASP A 218 4.10 -16.11 -4.33
N ARG A 219 3.48 -16.16 -5.52
CA ARG A 219 3.94 -17.02 -6.61
C ARG A 219 4.79 -16.25 -7.61
N GLU A 220 6.07 -16.60 -7.73
CA GLU A 220 6.89 -16.14 -8.87
C GLU A 220 6.36 -16.72 -10.19
N VAL A 221 6.27 -15.87 -11.21
CA VAL A 221 5.79 -16.20 -12.55
C VAL A 221 6.77 -15.67 -13.59
N VAL A 222 7.10 -16.50 -14.57
CA VAL A 222 7.89 -16.11 -15.74
C VAL A 222 7.02 -16.28 -16.98
N ILE A 223 6.94 -15.23 -17.79
CA ILE A 223 6.37 -15.28 -19.14
C ILE A 223 7.54 -15.34 -20.13
N PRO A 224 7.84 -16.51 -20.74
CA PRO A 224 8.94 -16.62 -21.68
C PRO A 224 8.67 -15.82 -22.97
N PRO A 225 9.70 -15.28 -23.63
CA PRO A 225 9.56 -14.73 -24.97
C PRO A 225 8.98 -15.78 -25.93
N GLY A 226 7.99 -15.38 -26.73
CA GLY A 226 7.31 -16.24 -27.70
C GLY A 226 6.27 -17.22 -27.12
N ALA A 227 6.07 -17.23 -25.79
CA ALA A 227 4.98 -17.98 -25.20
C ALA A 227 3.63 -17.40 -25.63
N THR A 228 2.69 -18.25 -26.02
CA THR A 228 1.30 -17.84 -26.28
C THR A 228 0.44 -17.93 -25.02
N GLU A 229 0.83 -18.79 -24.08
CA GLU A 229 0.07 -19.11 -22.90
C GLU A 229 0.97 -19.64 -21.77
N VAL A 230 0.63 -19.30 -20.54
CA VAL A 230 1.21 -19.86 -19.31
C VAL A 230 0.05 -20.23 -18.38
N ASP A 231 -0.08 -21.52 -18.09
CA ASP A 231 -1.11 -22.04 -17.18
C ASP A 231 -0.49 -22.38 -15.83
N LEU A 232 -0.96 -21.73 -14.76
CA LEU A 232 -0.52 -21.99 -13.40
C LEU A 232 -1.30 -23.12 -12.72
N GLY A 233 -2.31 -23.68 -13.39
CA GLY A 233 -3.19 -24.70 -12.83
C GLY A 233 -4.00 -24.15 -11.65
N VAL A 234 -4.18 -24.98 -10.64
CA VAL A 234 -4.90 -24.63 -9.41
C VAL A 234 -3.89 -24.25 -8.32
N LEU A 235 -3.97 -23.02 -7.82
CA LEU A 235 -3.17 -22.54 -6.70
C LEU A 235 -4.00 -22.58 -5.42
N ALA A 236 -3.51 -23.28 -4.40
CA ALA A 236 -4.20 -23.36 -3.11
C ALA A 236 -3.96 -22.09 -2.30
N LEU A 237 -5.04 -21.44 -1.87
CA LEU A 237 -4.96 -20.44 -0.82
C LEU A 237 -4.79 -21.14 0.52
N SER A 238 -4.00 -20.54 1.39
CA SER A 238 -3.95 -20.92 2.80
C SER A 238 -4.81 -19.93 3.57
N ARG A 239 -5.60 -20.44 4.54
CA ARG A 239 -6.19 -19.53 5.52
C ARG A 239 -5.07 -18.80 6.21
N GLU A 240 -5.30 -17.53 6.46
CA GLU A 240 -4.48 -16.78 7.38
C GLU A 240 -4.41 -17.58 8.68
N ARG A 241 -3.20 -17.96 9.10
CA ARG A 241 -3.00 -18.35 10.51
C ARG A 241 -3.52 -17.18 11.36
N ALA A 242 -3.93 -17.40 12.60
CA ALA A 242 -4.26 -16.28 13.50
C ALA A 242 -3.05 -15.33 13.56
N ARG A 243 -3.12 -14.25 12.77
CA ARG A 243 -2.11 -13.21 12.70
C ARG A 243 -2.56 -12.12 13.64
N PRO A 244 -1.66 -11.58 14.47
CA PRO A 244 -1.97 -10.46 15.35
C PRO A 244 -2.70 -9.31 14.63
N GLU A 245 -2.40 -9.05 13.36
CA GLU A 245 -3.10 -8.05 12.54
C GLU A 245 -4.57 -8.40 12.28
N ALA A 246 -4.87 -9.65 11.91
CA ALA A 246 -6.24 -10.10 11.65
C ALA A 246 -7.08 -10.08 12.93
N ASP A 247 -6.49 -10.49 14.06
CA ASP A 247 -7.12 -10.39 15.39
C ASP A 247 -7.36 -8.93 15.79
N PHE A 248 -6.37 -8.07 15.56
CA PHE A 248 -6.48 -6.63 15.79
C PHE A 248 -7.62 -6.01 14.97
N ARG A 249 -7.70 -6.28 13.67
CA ARG A 249 -8.79 -5.78 12.80
C ARG A 249 -10.16 -6.25 13.28
N ARG A 250 -10.29 -7.54 13.64
CA ARG A 250 -11.52 -8.07 14.24
C ARG A 250 -11.88 -7.37 15.54
N TYR A 251 -10.90 -7.10 16.40
CA TYR A 251 -11.13 -6.40 17.66
C TYR A 251 -11.52 -4.94 17.44
N GLN A 252 -10.89 -4.26 16.48
CA GLN A 252 -11.21 -2.89 16.07
C GLN A 252 -12.65 -2.73 15.57
N GLU A 253 -13.15 -3.73 14.83
CA GLU A 253 -14.54 -3.75 14.34
C GLU A 253 -15.56 -4.15 15.42
N SER A 254 -15.09 -4.62 16.58
CA SER A 254 -15.95 -5.04 17.68
C SER A 254 -16.45 -3.85 18.51
N SER A 255 -17.59 -4.04 19.19
CA SER A 255 -18.13 -3.05 20.14
C SER A 255 -17.27 -2.86 21.40
N ALA A 256 -16.23 -3.68 21.60
CA ALA A 256 -15.31 -3.59 22.72
C ALA A 256 -14.12 -2.63 22.47
N TRP A 257 -13.96 -2.12 21.25
CA TRP A 257 -12.94 -1.14 20.91
C TRP A 257 -13.19 0.20 21.60
N ILE A 258 -12.13 0.80 22.16
CA ILE A 258 -12.18 2.13 22.77
C ILE A 258 -11.22 3.04 22.03
N ASP A 259 -11.76 3.93 21.21
CA ASP A 259 -10.98 4.91 20.44
C ASP A 259 -10.08 5.77 21.32
N VAL A 260 -8.90 6.09 20.76
CA VAL A 260 -7.88 6.95 21.37
C VAL A 260 -8.46 8.27 21.90
N GLU A 261 -9.46 8.84 21.21
CA GLU A 261 -10.10 10.09 21.61
C GLU A 261 -10.78 10.00 22.99
N ARG A 262 -11.32 8.84 23.33
CA ARG A 262 -11.95 8.58 24.65
C ARG A 262 -10.91 8.37 25.77
N ARG A 263 -9.63 8.32 25.41
CA ARG A 263 -8.50 8.13 26.33
C ARG A 263 -7.73 9.41 26.59
N PHE A 264 -7.98 10.50 25.86
CA PHE A 264 -7.32 11.77 26.11
C PHE A 264 -7.64 12.34 27.50
N GLY A 265 -6.64 12.96 28.12
CA GLY A 265 -6.68 13.48 29.49
C GLY A 265 -6.56 12.41 30.58
N LYS A 266 -6.45 11.14 30.22
CA LYS A 266 -6.25 10.01 31.16
C LYS A 266 -4.80 9.53 31.12
N PRO A 267 -4.33 8.78 32.13
CA PRO A 267 -3.02 8.16 32.08
C PRO A 267 -2.83 7.38 30.79
N ALA A 268 -1.70 7.60 30.12
CA ALA A 268 -1.38 6.91 28.89
C ALA A 268 -1.35 5.39 29.12
N PRO A 269 -2.02 4.59 28.26
CA PRO A 269 -1.93 3.14 28.30
C PRO A 269 -0.48 2.67 28.11
N GLU A 270 -0.18 1.44 28.51
CA GLU A 270 1.13 0.84 28.27
C GLU A 270 1.22 0.24 26.86
N TRP A 271 2.40 0.33 26.25
CA TRP A 271 2.73 -0.42 25.02
C TRP A 271 3.12 -1.87 25.35
N SER A 272 3.18 -2.71 24.32
CA SER A 272 3.67 -4.08 24.39
C SER A 272 4.97 -4.22 23.60
N ALA A 273 6.09 -4.23 24.32
CA ALA A 273 7.42 -4.33 23.73
C ALA A 273 7.86 -5.80 23.63
N THR A 274 7.82 -6.34 22.41
CA THR A 274 8.39 -7.66 22.09
C THR A 274 9.90 -7.61 21.91
N ASP A 275 10.43 -6.48 21.44
CA ASP A 275 11.86 -6.16 21.43
C ASP A 275 12.04 -4.62 21.39
N ALA A 276 13.26 -4.11 21.61
CA ALA A 276 13.51 -2.68 21.57
C ALA A 276 14.97 -2.32 21.24
N ARG A 277 15.16 -1.12 20.69
CA ARG A 277 16.47 -0.48 20.47
C ARG A 277 16.46 0.95 20.99
N GLY A 278 17.58 1.36 21.60
CA GLY A 278 17.74 2.70 22.19
C GLY A 278 17.12 2.84 23.58
N VAL A 279 16.31 1.87 24.00
CA VAL A 279 15.70 1.75 25.33
C VAL A 279 15.64 0.28 25.75
N PRO A 280 15.55 -0.04 27.06
CA PRO A 280 15.36 -1.41 27.51
C PRO A 280 14.00 -1.97 27.05
N LYS A 281 13.92 -3.27 26.77
CA LYS A 281 12.66 -3.96 26.41
C LYS A 281 11.55 -3.81 27.45
N GLY A 282 11.90 -3.67 28.73
CA GLY A 282 10.95 -3.46 29.82
C GLY A 282 10.54 -2.00 30.07
N VAL A 283 10.96 -1.07 29.21
CA VAL A 283 10.61 0.35 29.35
C VAL A 283 9.09 0.51 29.29
N ARG A 284 8.54 1.40 30.12
CA ARG A 284 7.12 1.74 30.19
C ARG A 284 6.89 3.17 29.77
N VAL A 285 5.68 3.50 29.37
CA VAL A 285 5.30 4.87 29.01
C VAL A 285 5.53 5.82 30.18
N GLN A 286 5.24 5.35 31.40
CA GLN A 286 5.37 6.14 32.62
C GLN A 286 6.82 6.44 33.01
N ASP A 287 7.80 5.72 32.45
CA ASP A 287 9.22 5.96 32.72
C ASP A 287 9.72 7.26 32.04
N PHE A 288 8.92 7.86 31.15
CA PHE A 288 9.19 9.14 30.49
C PHE A 288 8.51 10.35 31.17
N ARG A 289 7.88 10.16 32.33
CA ARG A 289 7.31 11.28 33.10
C ARG A 289 8.35 12.38 33.37
N GLY A 290 7.89 13.61 33.42
CA GLY A 290 8.72 14.81 33.47
C GLY A 290 9.12 15.34 32.09
N LYS A 291 8.93 14.56 31.03
CA LYS A 291 9.14 14.97 29.64
C LYS A 291 7.87 14.85 28.82
N TRP A 292 7.79 15.64 27.75
CA TRP A 292 6.86 15.33 26.66
C TRP A 292 7.30 14.04 25.96
N LEU A 293 6.38 13.12 25.70
CA LEU A 293 6.69 11.90 24.95
C LEU A 293 5.81 11.83 23.71
N LEU A 294 6.44 11.88 22.53
CA LEU A 294 5.78 11.64 21.26
C LEU A 294 5.95 10.17 20.87
N ILE A 295 4.85 9.42 20.89
CA ILE A 295 4.81 8.03 20.48
C ILE A 295 4.34 8.00 19.03
N TYR A 296 5.09 7.37 18.13
CA TYR A 296 4.72 7.26 16.72
C TYR A 296 4.55 5.79 16.33
N PHE A 297 3.32 5.37 16.06
CA PHE A 297 3.00 4.03 15.57
C PHE A 297 3.27 3.93 14.08
N TRP A 298 4.01 2.90 13.65
CA TRP A 298 4.33 2.65 12.24
C TRP A 298 4.45 1.15 11.95
N GLY A 299 4.52 0.78 10.68
CA GLY A 299 4.81 -0.59 10.24
C GLY A 299 5.34 -0.62 8.81
N PHE A 300 5.87 -1.75 8.35
CA PHE A 300 6.52 -1.87 7.03
C PHE A 300 5.55 -1.66 5.86
N GLU A 301 4.28 -2.02 6.04
CA GLU A 301 3.21 -1.79 5.05
C GLU A 301 2.77 -0.31 4.98
N CYS A 302 3.20 0.53 5.93
CA CYS A 302 2.89 1.96 5.95
C CYS A 302 3.90 2.77 5.12
N ALA A 303 3.69 2.81 3.80
CA ALA A 303 4.55 3.59 2.92
C ALA A 303 4.66 5.09 3.27
N PRO A 304 3.59 5.81 3.69
CA PRO A 304 3.72 7.20 4.17
C PRO A 304 4.59 7.33 5.42
N CYS A 305 4.49 6.38 6.35
CA CYS A 305 5.31 6.35 7.56
C CYS A 305 6.80 6.29 7.19
N LEU A 306 7.17 5.36 6.31
CA LEU A 306 8.55 5.17 5.85
C LEU A 306 9.03 6.30 4.93
N GLY A 307 8.19 6.81 4.03
CA GLY A 307 8.60 7.78 3.01
C GLY A 307 8.62 9.24 3.48
N THR A 308 7.76 9.60 4.43
CA THR A 308 7.52 11.00 4.78
C THR A 308 7.67 11.24 6.27
N ASP A 309 6.93 10.50 7.09
CA ASP A 309 6.74 10.89 8.49
C ASP A 309 7.94 10.57 9.37
N LEU A 310 8.47 9.33 9.31
CA LEU A 310 9.66 8.95 10.06
C LEU A 310 10.90 9.78 9.67
N PRO A 311 11.19 10.03 8.38
CA PRO A 311 12.25 10.97 7.99
C PRO A 311 12.05 12.38 8.53
N ALA A 312 10.82 12.88 8.50
CA ALA A 312 10.52 14.23 8.96
C ALA A 312 10.51 14.33 10.51
N LEU A 313 10.22 13.22 11.20
CA LEU A 313 10.36 13.09 12.65
C LEU A 313 11.85 13.00 13.05
N ALA A 314 12.67 12.29 12.28
CA ALA A 314 14.12 12.23 12.49
C ALA A 314 14.78 13.60 12.34
N ARG A 315 14.40 14.37 11.31
CA ARG A 315 14.87 15.77 11.14
C ARG A 315 14.48 16.64 12.34
N PHE A 316 13.22 16.60 12.74
CA PHE A 316 12.75 17.33 13.92
C PHE A 316 13.51 16.92 15.18
N TYR A 317 13.80 15.63 15.33
CA TYR A 317 14.59 15.15 16.46
C TYR A 317 16.00 15.78 16.47
N GLU A 318 16.69 15.82 15.34
CA GLU A 318 18.01 16.45 15.29
C GLU A 318 17.94 17.98 15.48
N GLU A 319 16.97 18.65 14.87
CA GLU A 319 16.78 20.11 14.96
C GLU A 319 16.49 20.57 16.41
N ARG A 320 15.78 19.74 17.18
CA ARG A 320 15.40 20.03 18.57
C ARG A 320 16.35 19.40 19.60
N ARG A 321 17.60 19.14 19.22
CA ARG A 321 18.62 18.56 20.13
C ARG A 321 18.82 19.37 21.41
N ALA A 322 18.64 20.68 21.38
CA ALA A 322 18.75 21.54 22.56
C ALA A 322 17.62 21.32 23.59
N ASP A 323 16.49 20.73 23.19
CA ASP A 323 15.32 20.50 24.05
C ASP A 323 15.24 19.04 24.57
N ARG A 324 16.29 18.22 24.40
CA ARG A 324 16.30 16.76 24.69
C ARG A 324 16.02 16.38 26.16
N ASP A 325 16.26 17.30 27.07
CA ASP A 325 15.90 17.17 28.48
C ASP A 325 14.39 17.29 28.72
N ARG A 326 13.65 17.89 27.78
CA ARG A 326 12.22 18.22 27.90
C ARG A 326 11.31 17.30 27.10
N PHE A 327 11.84 16.54 26.14
CA PHE A 327 11.05 15.57 25.39
C PHE A 327 11.84 14.35 24.93
N GLU A 328 11.08 13.30 24.61
CA GLU A 328 11.55 12.10 23.90
C GLU A 328 10.60 11.73 22.75
N VAL A 329 11.13 11.03 21.75
CA VAL A 329 10.36 10.37 20.70
C VAL A 329 10.56 8.86 20.82
N VAL A 330 9.48 8.08 20.78
CA VAL A 330 9.56 6.61 20.72
C VAL A 330 8.73 6.14 19.54
N ALA A 331 9.35 5.47 18.58
CA ALA A 331 8.65 4.90 17.45
C ALA A 331 8.26 3.45 17.74
N VAL A 332 6.97 3.14 17.71
CA VAL A 332 6.44 1.79 17.91
C VAL A 332 6.25 1.16 16.54
N CYS A 333 7.17 0.26 16.17
CA CYS A 333 7.08 -0.59 15.00
C CYS A 333 6.10 -1.72 15.29
N VAL A 334 4.92 -1.64 14.71
CA VAL A 334 3.92 -2.70 14.73
C VAL A 334 4.17 -3.59 13.53
N ALA A 335 4.23 -4.88 13.78
CA ALA A 335 4.54 -5.89 12.79
C ALA A 335 3.25 -6.64 12.41
N GLY A 336 2.92 -6.74 11.10
CA GLY A 336 1.81 -7.53 10.52
C GLY A 336 2.12 -8.92 9.89
N GLU A 337 2.27 -9.00 8.58
CA GLU A 337 2.45 -10.28 7.85
C GLU A 337 3.92 -10.54 7.56
N GLY A 338 4.47 -11.72 7.91
CA GLY A 338 5.85 -12.09 7.52
C GLY A 338 6.90 -11.22 8.22
N ASP A 339 6.60 -10.83 9.45
CA ASP A 339 7.27 -9.78 10.18
C ASP A 339 8.61 -10.09 10.80
N PRO A 340 9.35 -9.02 11.17
CA PRO A 340 10.44 -9.14 12.11
C PRO A 340 9.96 -9.57 13.50
N ALA A 341 10.57 -10.61 14.06
CA ALA A 341 10.40 -11.04 15.44
C ALA A 341 11.44 -10.43 16.40
N SER A 342 12.40 -9.68 15.86
CA SER A 342 13.49 -9.05 16.61
C SER A 342 13.93 -7.74 15.96
N MET A 343 14.61 -6.88 16.73
CA MET A 343 15.19 -5.65 16.19
C MET A 343 16.26 -5.92 15.11
N ALA A 344 16.93 -7.07 15.15
CA ALA A 344 17.86 -7.46 14.10
C ALA A 344 17.15 -7.67 12.75
N GLU A 345 15.96 -8.27 12.77
CA GLU A 345 15.14 -8.44 11.58
C GLU A 345 14.52 -7.12 11.12
N VAL A 346 14.13 -6.24 12.06
CA VAL A 346 13.71 -4.85 11.73
C VAL A 346 14.85 -4.15 10.99
N ASP A 347 16.08 -4.23 11.49
CA ASP A 347 17.25 -3.60 10.89
C ASP A 347 17.56 -4.17 9.52
N HIS A 348 17.47 -5.49 9.36
CA HIS A 348 17.63 -6.13 8.06
C HIS A 348 16.61 -5.61 7.04
N LYS A 349 15.31 -5.58 7.39
CA LYS A 349 14.25 -5.06 6.52
C LYS A 349 14.41 -3.58 6.22
N LEU A 350 14.97 -2.79 7.15
CA LEU A 350 15.23 -1.36 6.94
C LEU A 350 16.43 -1.07 6.03
N THR A 351 17.30 -2.05 5.72
CA THR A 351 18.55 -1.82 4.96
C THR A 351 18.35 -0.98 3.71
N ASN A 352 17.50 -1.44 2.78
CA ASN A 352 17.25 -0.74 1.52
C ASN A 352 16.51 0.59 1.75
N ILE A 353 15.63 0.66 2.75
CA ILE A 353 14.89 1.88 3.10
C ILE A 353 15.87 2.97 3.57
N VAL A 354 16.79 2.61 4.47
CA VAL A 354 17.82 3.51 4.98
C VAL A 354 18.66 4.03 3.83
N GLU A 355 19.16 3.15 2.97
CA GLU A 355 20.02 3.54 1.84
C GLU A 355 19.28 4.41 0.82
N HIS A 356 18.08 4.01 0.41
CA HIS A 356 17.44 4.53 -0.79
C HIS A 356 16.29 5.50 -0.56
N ALA A 357 15.72 5.54 0.65
CA ALA A 357 14.64 6.43 1.03
C ALA A 357 15.03 7.42 2.15
N TRP A 358 15.94 7.05 3.05
CA TRP A 358 16.37 7.91 4.17
C TRP A 358 17.75 8.55 3.98
N GLY A 359 18.37 8.35 2.82
CA GLY A 359 19.66 8.96 2.48
C GLY A 359 20.82 8.46 3.37
N GLY A 360 20.79 7.19 3.73
CA GLY A 360 21.80 6.53 4.56
C GLY A 360 21.68 6.81 6.06
N LYS A 361 20.64 7.52 6.51
CA LYS A 361 20.44 7.86 7.93
C LYS A 361 19.44 6.92 8.58
N VAL A 362 19.87 6.28 9.67
CA VAL A 362 18.98 5.53 10.57
C VAL A 362 18.15 6.47 11.44
N LEU A 363 17.08 5.95 12.04
CA LEU A 363 16.26 6.73 12.96
C LEU A 363 17.07 7.05 14.25
N PRO A 364 17.14 8.33 14.67
CA PRO A 364 17.99 8.76 15.78
C PRO A 364 17.35 8.57 17.16
N PHE A 365 16.12 8.06 17.22
CA PHE A 365 15.34 7.90 18.44
C PHE A 365 15.03 6.41 18.70
N PRO A 366 14.66 6.07 19.95
CA PRO A 366 14.28 4.70 20.31
C PRO A 366 13.17 4.10 19.44
N ILE A 367 13.29 2.80 19.19
CA ILE A 367 12.28 1.99 18.51
C ILE A 367 11.86 0.85 19.43
N ILE A 368 10.55 0.67 19.57
CA ILE A 368 9.94 -0.50 20.21
C ILE A 368 9.32 -1.35 19.10
N LEU A 369 9.58 -2.65 19.12
CA LEU A 369 8.90 -3.62 18.27
C LEU A 369 7.71 -4.20 19.03
N ASP A 370 6.52 -4.08 18.45
CA ASP A 370 5.29 -4.74 18.88
C ASP A 370 4.83 -5.72 17.79
N ALA A 371 5.26 -6.99 17.92
CA ALA A 371 4.82 -8.08 17.05
C ALA A 371 3.44 -8.65 17.44
N SER A 372 2.65 -7.93 18.27
CA SER A 372 1.38 -8.43 18.81
C SER A 372 0.18 -7.50 18.57
N TYR A 373 0.38 -6.31 18.00
CA TYR A 373 -0.61 -5.22 17.89
C TYR A 373 -1.20 -4.69 19.20
N ARG A 374 -0.86 -5.27 20.36
CA ARG A 374 -1.43 -4.89 21.66
C ARG A 374 -1.21 -3.43 22.02
N SER A 375 -0.13 -2.81 21.56
CA SER A 375 0.08 -1.37 21.76
C SER A 375 -0.99 -0.56 21.03
N MET A 376 -1.31 -0.90 19.79
CA MET A 376 -2.37 -0.20 19.06
C MET A 376 -3.73 -0.41 19.74
N GLU A 377 -4.02 -1.63 20.20
CA GLU A 377 -5.24 -1.95 20.97
C GLU A 377 -5.34 -1.15 22.27
N ASN A 378 -4.28 -1.16 23.08
CA ASN A 378 -4.24 -0.49 24.38
C ASN A 378 -4.46 1.02 24.23
N PHE A 379 -3.86 1.61 23.20
CA PHE A 379 -4.00 3.03 22.90
C PHE A 379 -5.29 3.37 22.16
N GLY A 380 -5.98 2.39 21.58
CA GLY A 380 -7.19 2.62 20.79
C GLY A 380 -6.90 3.35 19.47
N VAL A 381 -5.71 3.15 18.89
CA VAL A 381 -5.34 3.79 17.62
C VAL A 381 -5.75 2.91 16.45
N ALA A 382 -6.59 3.44 15.57
CA ALA A 382 -7.13 2.74 14.40
C ALA A 382 -6.18 2.78 13.19
N THR A 383 -5.26 3.75 13.16
CA THR A 383 -4.30 3.97 12.08
C THR A 383 -2.92 4.27 12.66
N MET A 384 -1.89 4.03 11.85
CA MET A 384 -0.52 4.46 12.15
C MET A 384 -0.45 5.98 12.27
N GLY A 385 0.44 6.48 13.11
CA GLY A 385 0.61 7.90 13.36
C GLY A 385 0.97 8.25 14.80
N PRO A 386 1.01 9.56 15.11
CA PRO A 386 1.45 10.04 16.40
C PRO A 386 0.35 10.08 17.46
N VAL A 387 0.76 9.85 18.71
CA VAL A 387 0.05 10.31 19.91
C VAL A 387 1.04 11.01 20.83
N LEU A 388 0.55 11.96 21.62
CA LEU A 388 1.37 12.75 22.52
C LEU A 388 1.02 12.41 23.97
N VAL A 389 2.04 12.30 24.82
CA VAL A 389 1.91 12.12 26.26
C VAL A 389 2.54 13.32 26.95
N ASP A 390 1.80 13.93 27.87
CA ASP A 390 2.26 15.08 28.62
C ASP A 390 3.27 14.70 29.72
N PRO A 391 3.98 15.67 30.33
CA PRO A 391 4.95 15.39 31.38
C PRO A 391 4.37 14.73 32.64
N THR A 392 3.06 14.75 32.84
CA THR A 392 2.41 14.05 33.97
C THR A 392 2.10 12.58 33.65
N GLY A 393 2.26 12.18 32.38
CA GLY A 393 1.99 10.83 31.90
C GLY A 393 0.58 10.63 31.35
N ASN A 394 -0.14 11.71 31.03
CA ASN A 394 -1.48 11.63 30.45
C ASN A 394 -1.44 11.69 28.92
N LEU A 395 -2.27 10.88 28.27
CA LEU A 395 -2.42 10.84 26.83
C LEU A 395 -3.16 12.08 26.33
N MET A 396 -2.74 12.63 25.21
CA MET A 396 -3.42 13.74 24.55
C MET A 396 -3.31 13.66 23.02
N LYS A 397 -4.18 14.42 22.36
CA LYS A 397 -4.10 14.62 20.92
C LYS A 397 -2.87 15.47 20.61
N GLY A 398 -2.06 15.04 19.66
CA GLY A 398 -0.96 15.83 19.15
C GLY A 398 0.06 14.99 18.40
N GLY A 399 0.81 15.65 17.53
CA GLY A 399 1.96 15.10 16.84
C GLY A 399 3.16 16.02 16.98
N ARG A 400 4.01 16.00 15.94
CA ARG A 400 5.24 16.80 15.90
C ARG A 400 4.97 18.31 16.06
N THR A 401 3.94 18.84 15.40
CA THR A 401 3.62 20.27 15.43
C THR A 401 3.22 20.71 16.83
N GLU A 402 2.29 19.99 17.46
CA GLU A 402 1.83 20.28 18.82
C GLU A 402 2.97 20.15 19.84
N LEU A 403 3.85 19.16 19.68
CA LEU A 403 5.05 19.05 20.50
C LEU A 403 5.97 20.27 20.34
N ALA A 404 6.22 20.70 19.10
CA ALA A 404 7.03 21.89 18.82
C ALA A 404 6.47 23.13 19.53
N ASP A 405 5.16 23.35 19.41
CA ASP A 405 4.47 24.48 20.07
C ASP A 405 4.62 24.41 21.59
N LYS A 406 4.49 23.22 22.19
CA LYS A 406 4.67 23.04 23.65
C LYS A 406 6.10 23.29 24.12
N LEU A 407 7.09 22.92 23.31
CA LEU A 407 8.49 23.22 23.61
C LEU A 407 8.76 24.72 23.53
N ASP A 408 8.21 25.41 22.53
CA ASP A 408 8.39 26.85 22.35
C ASP A 408 7.67 27.66 23.44
N GLU A 409 6.46 27.24 23.84
CA GLU A 409 5.70 27.86 24.94
C GLU A 409 6.47 27.81 26.27
N ALA A 410 7.04 26.66 26.61
CA ALA A 410 7.76 26.54 27.88
C ALA A 410 9.14 27.25 27.85
N ALA A 411 9.82 27.33 26.71
CA ALA A 411 11.04 28.15 26.59
C ALA A 411 10.77 29.66 26.82
N LYS A 412 9.62 30.15 26.34
CA LYS A 412 9.16 31.54 26.59
C LYS A 412 8.83 31.81 28.06
N ARG A 413 8.45 30.78 28.83
CA ARG A 413 8.18 30.92 30.27
C ARG A 413 9.45 30.94 31.10
N THR A 414 10.51 30.23 30.69
CA THR A 414 11.81 30.21 31.38
C THR A 414 12.66 31.45 31.10
N SER A 415 12.35 32.20 30.04
CA SER A 415 13.05 33.45 29.65
C SER A 415 12.39 34.73 30.17
N ARG A 416 11.27 34.62 30.88
CA ARG A 416 10.64 35.69 31.68
C ARG A 416 10.96 35.47 33.14
#